data_AF-A0A7R9WIG0-F1
#
_entry.id   AF-A0A7R9WIG0-F1
#
_cell.length_a   1.000
_cell.length_b   1.000
_cell.length_c   1.000
_cell.angle_alpha   90.00
_cell.angle_beta   90.00
_cell.angle_gamma   90.00
#
_symmetry.space_group_name_H-M   'P 1'
#
loop_
_entity.id
_entity.type
_entity.pdbx_description
1 polymer ?
#
loop_
_entity_poly.entity_id
_entity_poly.type
_entity_poly.pdbx_seq_one_letter_code
_entity_poly.pdbx_strand_id
1 'polypeptide(L)'
;DEEVAGRSGMTREQLLFYRKRARDVQSIDQKVTSASGKGSQASGDSARRVTEVGELVSDDGPSPAEAASAQMLQDDVRRLVKTLSPREQAVVRMRFGLDDGKPKTLREIGEKFGVDVDKIRKVEARALLKLRQPYRNQSVKCYVSDL
;
A
#
# COMPACT_ATOMS: atom_id res chain seq x y z
N ASP A 1 -18.12 30.74 14.64
CA ASP A 1 -16.71 30.48 14.21
C ASP A 1 -16.04 31.68 13.57
N GLU A 2 -16.64 32.39 12.60
CA GLU A 2 -16.04 33.61 12.02
C GLU A 2 -15.89 34.77 13.01
N GLU A 3 -16.90 35.01 13.85
CA GLU A 3 -16.87 36.10 14.84
C GLU A 3 -15.80 35.89 15.93
N VAL A 4 -15.61 34.63 16.34
CA VAL A 4 -14.58 34.24 17.33
C VAL A 4 -13.19 34.30 16.71
N ALA A 5 -13.05 33.90 15.43
CA ALA A 5 -11.80 34.02 14.68
C ALA A 5 -11.39 35.49 14.51
N GLY A 6 -12.33 36.36 14.13
CA GLY A 6 -12.12 37.79 13.97
C GLY A 6 -11.72 38.49 15.29
N ARG A 7 -12.36 38.15 16.41
CA ARG A 7 -11.97 38.67 17.74
C ARG A 7 -10.59 38.19 18.20
N SER A 8 -10.17 37.01 17.76
CA SER A 8 -8.90 36.39 18.16
C SER A 8 -7.73 36.77 17.25
N GLY A 9 -7.97 37.57 16.19
CA GLY A 9 -6.96 37.89 15.18
C GLY A 9 -6.49 36.68 14.36
N MET A 10 -7.28 35.60 14.33
CA MET A 10 -6.94 34.35 13.64
C MET A 10 -7.86 34.12 12.45
N THR A 11 -7.41 33.36 11.45
CA THR A 11 -8.31 32.91 10.39
C THR A 11 -9.22 31.79 10.89
N ARG A 12 -10.41 31.63 10.28
CA ARG A 12 -11.35 30.54 10.61
C ARG A 12 -10.69 29.16 10.51
N GLU A 13 -9.83 28.97 9.51
CA GLU A 13 -9.07 27.74 9.30
C GLU A 13 -8.10 27.47 10.45
N GLN A 14 -7.39 28.50 10.91
CA GLN A 14 -6.48 28.40 12.07
C GLN A 14 -7.25 28.07 13.34
N LEU A 15 -8.40 28.70 13.57
CA LEU A 15 -9.24 28.42 14.75
C LEU A 15 -9.74 26.97 14.74
N LEU A 16 -10.19 26.47 13.59
CA LEU A 16 -10.62 25.07 13.45
C LEU A 16 -9.46 24.09 13.66
N PHE A 17 -8.27 24.42 13.17
CA PHE A 17 -7.06 23.63 13.37
C PHE A 17 -6.68 23.55 14.86
N TYR A 18 -6.64 24.69 15.56
CA TYR A 18 -6.34 24.73 16.99
C TYR A 18 -7.41 24.01 17.82
N ARG A 19 -8.69 24.20 17.53
CA ARG A 19 -9.78 23.49 18.22
C ARG A 19 -9.74 21.98 17.99
N LYS A 20 -9.36 21.54 16.79
CA LYS A 20 -9.20 20.10 16.49
C LYS A 20 -8.06 19.49 17.28
N ARG A 21 -6.97 20.23 17.50
CA ARG A 21 -5.79 19.78 18.27
C ARG A 21 -5.91 19.95 19.78
N ALA A 22 -6.72 20.91 20.24
CA ALA A 22 -6.96 21.16 21.67
C ALA A 22 -7.98 20.21 22.30
N ARG A 23 -8.44 19.18 21.57
CA ARG A 23 -9.26 18.11 22.15
C ARG A 23 -8.35 17.17 22.93
N ASP A 24 -8.78 16.83 24.14
CA ASP A 24 -8.11 15.82 24.96
C ASP A 24 -8.13 14.46 24.27
N VAL A 25 -7.04 13.70 24.41
CA VAL A 25 -6.97 12.32 23.95
C VAL A 25 -7.93 11.46 24.77
N GLN A 26 -8.74 10.64 24.10
CA GLN A 26 -9.63 9.70 24.77
C GLN A 26 -8.91 8.39 25.06
N SER A 27 -9.29 7.72 26.15
CA SER A 27 -8.75 6.40 26.49
C SER A 27 -9.32 5.34 25.55
N ILE A 28 -8.44 4.45 25.06
CA ILE A 28 -8.80 3.29 24.23
C ILE A 28 -9.65 2.29 25.03
N ASP A 29 -9.43 2.19 26.34
CA ASP A 29 -10.17 1.30 27.24
C ASP A 29 -11.53 1.90 27.67
N GLN A 30 -11.90 3.06 27.12
CA GLN A 30 -13.18 3.67 27.42
C GLN A 30 -14.30 2.76 26.90
N LYS A 31 -15.14 2.30 27.83
CA LYS A 31 -16.31 1.49 27.55
C LYS A 31 -17.38 2.32 26.83
N VAL A 32 -17.68 1.94 25.60
CA VAL A 32 -18.77 2.48 24.78
C VAL A 32 -19.87 1.45 24.65
N THR A 33 -21.12 1.89 24.75
CA THR A 33 -22.25 1.00 24.49
C THR A 33 -22.61 1.16 23.03
N SER A 34 -22.39 0.13 22.21
CA SER A 34 -22.91 0.13 20.84
C SER A 34 -24.43 -0.05 20.92
N ALA A 35 -25.17 1.06 21.00
CA ALA A 35 -26.61 1.03 20.76
C ALA A 35 -26.81 0.76 19.26
N SER A 36 -26.87 -0.52 18.90
CA SER A 36 -27.21 -0.93 17.54
C SER A 36 -28.57 -0.33 17.16
N GLY A 37 -28.56 0.50 16.12
CA GLY A 37 -29.66 0.74 15.18
C GLY A 37 -31.07 1.05 15.72
N LYS A 38 -31.58 2.24 15.39
CA LYS A 38 -33.02 2.39 15.11
C LYS A 38 -33.37 1.45 13.95
N GLY A 39 -33.83 0.25 14.25
CA GLY A 39 -34.21 -0.75 13.26
C GLY A 39 -34.73 -2.02 13.89
N SER A 40 -36.06 -2.11 13.99
CA SER A 40 -36.87 -3.32 14.11
C SER A 40 -36.91 -4.02 15.48
N GLN A 41 -38.11 -4.03 16.03
CA GLN A 41 -38.56 -4.82 17.17
C GLN A 41 -38.14 -6.29 17.04
N ALA A 42 -37.42 -6.80 18.04
CA ALA A 42 -37.49 -8.21 18.41
C ALA A 42 -37.21 -8.33 19.92
N SER A 43 -38.18 -8.89 20.63
CA SER A 43 -38.13 -9.30 22.02
C SER A 43 -37.02 -10.33 22.26
N GLY A 44 -36.12 -10.05 23.20
CA GLY A 44 -35.10 -10.99 23.69
C GLY A 44 -33.99 -10.24 24.41
N ASP A 45 -33.66 -10.70 25.62
CA ASP A 45 -32.69 -10.15 26.58
C ASP A 45 -31.36 -9.74 25.93
N SER A 46 -31.36 -8.54 25.35
CA SER A 46 -30.22 -8.00 24.62
C SER A 46 -29.39 -7.22 25.62
N ALA A 47 -28.58 -7.96 26.40
CA ALA A 47 -27.54 -7.41 27.23
C ALA A 47 -26.78 -6.36 26.41
N ARG A 48 -26.94 -5.09 26.81
CA ARG A 48 -26.32 -3.93 26.18
C ARG A 48 -24.83 -4.21 26.04
N ARG A 49 -24.37 -4.54 24.82
CA ARG A 49 -22.98 -4.91 24.59
C ARG A 49 -22.13 -3.67 24.86
N VAL A 50 -21.35 -3.75 25.92
CA VAL A 50 -20.34 -2.78 26.26
C VAL A 50 -19.07 -3.23 25.53
N THR A 51 -18.64 -2.44 24.55
CA THR A 51 -17.37 -2.65 23.82
C THR A 51 -16.41 -1.54 24.23
N GLU A 52 -15.11 -1.74 24.07
CA GLU A 52 -14.13 -0.69 24.31
C GLU A 52 -13.88 0.10 23.01
N VAL A 53 -13.47 1.37 23.12
CA VAL A 53 -13.17 2.19 21.94
C VAL A 53 -12.10 1.50 21.07
N GLY A 54 -11.13 0.84 21.70
CA GLY A 54 -10.08 0.08 21.00
C GLY A 54 -10.59 -1.02 20.08
N GLU A 55 -11.65 -1.73 20.46
CA GLU A 55 -12.21 -2.81 19.62
C GLU A 55 -12.89 -2.28 18.34
N LEU A 56 -13.21 -0.99 18.30
CA LEU A 56 -13.80 -0.33 17.13
C LEU A 56 -12.77 0.32 16.22
N VAL A 57 -11.51 0.38 16.65
CA VAL A 57 -10.41 0.90 15.83
C VAL A 57 -10.02 -0.19 14.85
N SER A 58 -10.35 0.02 13.57
CA SER A 58 -9.84 -0.82 12.50
C SER A 58 -8.32 -0.65 12.38
N ASP A 59 -7.62 -1.76 12.14
CA ASP A 59 -6.24 -1.71 11.69
C ASP A 59 -6.20 -1.20 10.24
N ASP A 60 -5.30 -0.28 9.94
CA ASP A 60 -5.02 0.22 8.59
C ASP A 60 -4.07 -0.73 7.82
N GLY A 61 -3.68 -1.84 8.44
CA GLY A 61 -2.89 -2.90 7.82
C GLY A 61 -3.62 -3.60 6.66
N PRO A 62 -2.86 -4.23 5.74
CA PRO A 62 -3.45 -4.95 4.63
C PRO A 62 -4.28 -6.13 5.13
N SER A 63 -5.45 -6.32 4.53
CA SER A 63 -6.28 -7.49 4.83
C SER A 63 -5.56 -8.79 4.46
N PRO A 64 -5.93 -9.94 5.08
CA PRO A 64 -5.34 -11.22 4.71
C PRO A 64 -5.49 -11.56 3.21
N ALA A 65 -6.59 -11.11 2.59
CA ALA A 65 -6.82 -11.26 1.16
C ALA A 65 -5.84 -10.42 0.33
N GLU A 66 -5.61 -9.16 0.70
CA GLU A 66 -4.64 -8.28 0.05
C GLU A 66 -3.21 -8.81 0.19
N ALA A 67 -2.85 -9.29 1.38
CA ALA A 67 -1.54 -9.91 1.62
C ALA A 67 -1.33 -11.16 0.75
N ALA A 68 -2.34 -12.02 0.63
CA ALA A 68 -2.28 -13.19 -0.25
C ALA A 68 -2.15 -12.81 -1.73
N SER A 69 -2.94 -11.84 -2.20
CA SER A 69 -2.86 -11.33 -3.57
C SER A 69 -1.48 -10.73 -3.88
N ALA A 70 -0.89 -9.97 -2.95
CA ALA A 70 0.45 -9.42 -3.08
C ALA A 70 1.52 -10.52 -3.17
N GLN A 71 1.39 -11.59 -2.39
CA GLN A 71 2.29 -12.74 -2.46
C GLN A 71 2.19 -13.47 -3.80
N MET A 72 0.97 -13.69 -4.31
CA MET A 72 0.74 -14.31 -5.61
C MET A 72 1.36 -13.47 -6.75
N LEU A 73 1.18 -12.15 -6.72
CA LEU A 73 1.80 -11.23 -7.67
C LEU A 73 3.33 -11.35 -7.65
N GLN A 74 3.95 -11.39 -6.47
CA GLN A 74 5.39 -11.55 -6.35
C GLN A 74 5.88 -12.85 -6.99
N ASP A 75 5.18 -13.96 -6.77
CA ASP A 75 5.57 -15.26 -7.29
C ASP A 75 5.38 -15.36 -8.81
N ASP A 76 4.32 -14.77 -9.34
CA ASP A 76 4.09 -14.69 -10.79
C ASP A 76 5.12 -13.79 -11.47
N VAL A 77 5.49 -12.64 -10.87
CA VAL A 77 6.59 -11.79 -11.36
C VAL A 77 7.92 -12.55 -11.34
N ARG A 78 8.21 -13.29 -10.27
CA ARG A 78 9.42 -14.13 -10.19
C ARG A 78 9.44 -15.20 -11.28
N ARG A 79 8.30 -15.85 -11.55
CA ARG A 79 8.16 -16.85 -12.63
C ARG A 79 8.36 -16.21 -14.00
N LEU A 80 7.77 -15.05 -14.23
CA LEU A 80 7.90 -14.28 -15.47
C LEU A 80 9.36 -13.90 -15.74
N VAL A 81 10.07 -13.39 -14.74
CA VAL A 81 11.49 -13.00 -14.86
C VAL A 81 12.40 -14.20 -15.10
N LYS A 82 12.05 -15.41 -14.61
CA LYS A 82 12.78 -16.65 -14.92
C LYS A 82 12.71 -17.08 -16.40
N THR A 83 11.79 -16.53 -17.19
CA THR A 83 11.69 -16.82 -18.65
C THR A 83 12.70 -16.04 -19.50
N LEU A 84 13.42 -15.09 -18.89
CA LEU A 84 14.45 -14.30 -19.56
C LEU A 84 15.79 -15.06 -19.59
N SER A 85 16.73 -14.60 -20.41
CA SER A 85 18.09 -15.14 -20.35
C SER A 85 18.76 -14.79 -19.02
N PRO A 86 19.75 -15.57 -18.53
CA PRO A 86 20.39 -15.33 -17.23
C PRO A 86 20.91 -13.90 -17.04
N ARG A 87 21.45 -13.30 -18.12
CA ARG A 87 21.96 -11.93 -18.12
C ARG A 87 20.84 -10.90 -18.04
N GLU A 88 19.75 -11.09 -18.77
CA GLU A 88 18.57 -10.21 -18.71
C GLU A 88 17.89 -10.29 -17.35
N GLN A 89 17.74 -11.51 -16.81
CA GLN A 89 17.20 -11.76 -15.47
C GLN A 89 18.01 -11.03 -14.40
N ALA A 90 19.34 -11.10 -14.43
CA ALA A 90 20.17 -10.45 -13.44
C ALA A 90 20.07 -8.91 -13.49
N VAL A 91 20.05 -8.33 -14.71
CA VAL A 91 19.86 -6.88 -14.89
C VAL A 91 18.50 -6.43 -14.38
N VAL A 92 17.41 -7.12 -14.75
CA VAL A 92 16.05 -6.78 -14.32
C VAL A 92 15.90 -6.89 -12.80
N ARG A 93 16.38 -7.98 -12.20
CA ARG A 93 16.31 -8.18 -10.74
C ARG A 93 17.05 -7.09 -9.97
N MET A 94 18.25 -6.72 -10.42
CA MET A 94 19.01 -5.65 -9.79
C MET A 94 18.38 -4.27 -10.00
N ARG A 95 17.83 -4.01 -11.19
CA ARG A 95 17.23 -2.71 -11.51
C ARG A 95 16.03 -2.40 -10.64
N PHE A 96 15.16 -3.39 -10.43
CA PHE A 96 13.91 -3.23 -9.69
C PHE A 96 13.99 -3.73 -8.23
N GLY A 97 15.16 -4.20 -7.77
CA GLY A 97 15.34 -4.67 -6.40
C GLY A 97 14.50 -5.92 -6.07
N LEU A 98 14.30 -6.83 -7.03
CA LEU A 98 13.41 -7.98 -6.85
C LEU A 98 13.94 -9.02 -5.85
N ASP A 99 15.24 -8.98 -5.52
CA ASP A 99 15.90 -9.89 -4.58
C ASP A 99 16.20 -9.19 -3.24
N ASP A 100 16.72 -7.96 -3.25
CA ASP A 100 17.23 -7.22 -2.09
C ASP A 100 16.37 -6.01 -1.69
N GLY A 101 15.25 -5.76 -2.39
CA GLY A 101 14.35 -4.62 -2.15
C GLY A 101 14.95 -3.26 -2.51
N LYS A 102 16.17 -3.24 -3.06
CA LYS A 102 16.91 -1.99 -3.34
C LYS A 102 17.14 -1.83 -4.84
N PRO A 103 16.39 -0.93 -5.51
CA PRO A 103 16.59 -0.70 -6.93
C PRO A 103 17.96 -0.07 -7.19
N LYS A 104 18.70 -0.61 -8.17
CA LYS A 104 20.04 -0.13 -8.56
C LYS A 104 19.97 0.69 -9.83
N THR A 105 20.86 1.66 -9.98
CA THR A 105 20.98 2.47 -11.19
C THR A 105 21.68 1.71 -12.31
N LEU A 106 21.49 2.13 -13.57
CA LEU A 106 22.17 1.50 -14.71
C LEU A 106 23.70 1.58 -14.61
N ARG A 107 24.22 2.64 -13.98
CA ARG A 107 25.66 2.80 -13.71
C ARG A 107 26.16 1.76 -12.72
N GLU A 108 25.51 1.64 -11.55
CA GLU A 108 25.88 0.64 -10.53
C GLU A 108 25.82 -0.79 -11.07
N ILE A 109 24.81 -1.07 -11.90
CA ILE A 109 24.70 -2.37 -12.58
C ILE A 109 25.86 -2.54 -13.58
N GLY A 110 26.16 -1.53 -14.38
CA GLY A 110 27.27 -1.54 -15.35
C GLY A 110 28.63 -1.79 -14.69
N GLU A 111 28.90 -1.09 -13.59
CA GLU A 111 30.11 -1.27 -12.76
C GLU A 111 30.21 -2.70 -12.24
N LYS A 112 29.11 -3.28 -11.73
CA LYS A 112 29.11 -4.66 -11.23
C LYS A 112 29.37 -5.70 -12.33
N PHE A 113 28.88 -5.46 -13.55
CA PHE A 113 29.04 -6.37 -14.69
C PHE A 113 30.28 -6.08 -15.54
N GLY A 114 31.06 -5.03 -15.22
CA GLY A 114 32.22 -4.61 -16.01
C GLY A 114 31.85 -4.19 -17.44
N VAL A 115 30.69 -3.57 -17.63
CA VAL A 115 30.20 -3.16 -18.96
C VAL A 115 29.64 -1.75 -18.96
N ASP A 116 29.66 -1.12 -20.14
CA ASP A 116 29.15 0.23 -20.32
C ASP A 116 27.66 0.35 -19.98
N VAL A 117 27.28 1.54 -19.49
CA VAL A 117 25.90 1.89 -19.14
C VAL A 117 24.95 1.66 -20.31
N ASP A 118 25.37 2.00 -21.53
CA ASP A 118 24.58 1.79 -22.75
C ASP A 118 24.33 0.31 -23.04
N LYS A 119 25.28 -0.56 -22.69
CA LYS A 119 25.10 -2.01 -22.84
C LYS A 119 24.03 -2.52 -21.88
N ILE A 120 24.04 -2.08 -20.62
CA ILE A 120 23.00 -2.41 -19.64
C ILE A 120 21.64 -1.89 -20.10
N ARG A 121 21.57 -0.64 -20.57
CA ARG A 121 20.33 -0.06 -21.12
C ARG A 121 19.76 -0.88 -22.27
N LYS A 122 20.60 -1.36 -23.19
CA LYS A 122 20.18 -2.23 -24.29
C LYS A 122 19.66 -3.59 -23.79
N VAL A 123 20.29 -4.17 -22.77
CA VAL A 123 19.85 -5.42 -22.14
C VAL A 123 18.49 -5.23 -21.46
N GLU A 124 18.32 -4.16 -20.68
CA GLU A 124 17.06 -3.80 -20.03
C GLU A 124 15.93 -3.61 -21.05
N ALA A 125 16.16 -2.83 -22.10
CA ALA A 125 15.15 -2.60 -23.14
C ALA A 125 14.70 -3.91 -23.82
N ARG A 126 15.65 -4.82 -24.12
CA ARG A 126 15.33 -6.14 -24.69
C ARG A 126 14.57 -7.03 -23.71
N ALA A 127 14.94 -7.01 -22.44
CA ALA A 127 14.25 -7.75 -21.40
C ALA A 127 12.80 -7.26 -21.27
N LEU A 128 12.58 -5.95 -21.14
CA LEU A 128 11.25 -5.36 -21.06
C LEU A 128 10.40 -5.66 -22.31
N LEU A 129 11.00 -5.60 -23.50
CA LEU A 129 10.30 -5.96 -24.73
C LEU A 129 9.81 -7.42 -24.72
N LYS A 130 10.63 -8.36 -24.24
CA LYS A 130 10.24 -9.77 -24.07
C LYS A 130 9.13 -9.92 -23.04
N LEU A 131 9.24 -9.23 -21.91
CA LEU A 131 8.24 -9.27 -20.84
C LEU A 131 6.88 -8.72 -21.28
N ARG A 132 6.84 -7.78 -22.23
CA ARG A 132 5.61 -7.22 -22.78
C ARG A 132 4.86 -8.15 -23.73
N GLN A 133 5.40 -9.31 -24.09
CA GLN A 133 4.74 -10.22 -25.02
C GLN A 133 3.51 -10.86 -24.38
N PRO A 134 2.36 -10.94 -25.10
CA PRO A 134 1.06 -11.35 -24.54
C PRO A 134 1.07 -12.76 -23.94
N TYR A 135 1.81 -13.68 -24.56
CA TYR A 135 1.94 -15.04 -24.06
C TYR A 135 2.74 -15.16 -22.75
N ARG A 136 3.56 -14.15 -22.42
CA ARG A 136 4.36 -14.12 -21.19
C ARG A 136 3.69 -13.35 -20.07
N ASN A 137 3.08 -12.20 -20.37
CA ASN A 137 2.49 -11.33 -19.35
C ASN A 137 1.06 -11.71 -18.94
N GLN A 138 0.46 -12.75 -19.53
CA GLN A 138 -0.91 -13.16 -19.25
C GLN A 138 -1.18 -13.33 -17.74
N SER A 139 -0.25 -13.95 -17.01
CA SER A 139 -0.38 -14.17 -15.56
C SER A 139 -0.26 -12.89 -14.74
N VAL A 140 0.44 -11.87 -15.23
CA VAL A 140 0.64 -10.61 -14.48
C VAL A 140 -0.41 -9.57 -14.86
N LYS A 141 -1.04 -9.73 -16.03
CA LYS A 141 -2.03 -8.79 -16.57
C LYS A 141 -3.29 -8.70 -15.70
N CYS A 142 -3.70 -9.80 -15.06
CA CYS A 142 -4.89 -9.81 -14.19
C CYS A 142 -4.74 -8.88 -12.98
N TYR A 143 -3.53 -8.73 -12.43
CA TYR A 143 -3.31 -7.82 -11.30
C TYR A 143 -3.39 -6.33 -11.68
N VAL A 144 -3.30 -6.00 -12.97
CA VAL A 144 -3.39 -4.60 -13.46
C VAL A 144 -4.84 -4.23 -13.76
N SER A 145 -5.70 -5.18 -14.10
CA SER A 145 -7.14 -4.94 -14.25
C SER A 145 -7.88 -4.75 -12.94
N ASP A 146 -7.26 -5.16 -11.83
CA ASP A 146 -7.80 -5.06 -10.47
C ASP A 146 -7.35 -3.77 -9.74
N LEU A 147 -6.52 -2.93 -10.40
CA LEU A 147 -6.06 -1.60 -9.96
C LEU A 147 -6.91 -0.49 -10.60
#